data_AF-A0A1V6ANC9-F1
#
_entry.id   AF-A0A1V6ANC9-F1
#
_cell.length_a   1.000
_cell.length_b   1.000
_cell.length_c   1.000
_cell.angle_alpha   90.00
_cell.angle_beta   90.00
_cell.angle_gamma   90.00
#
_symmetry.space_group_name_H-M   'P 1'
#
loop_
_entity.id
_entity.type
_entity.pdbx_description
1 polymer ?
#
loop_
_entity_poly.entity_id
_entity_poly.type
_entity_poly.pdbx_seq_one_letter_code
_entity_poly.pdbx_strand_id
1 'polypeptide(L)'
;MKRKYDQLTDIEKSTRLKNHYIIHIAFYAFMFNLLPIVFISANMSDFILYMLLLGFPALIYVAGIIFALYNRFKWIYILFPTVLFIPAAFIYYNYTALVYMVLYAASAALGMLVGNILIWIFTKKPAVSAGSSKIKADKKK
;
A
#
# COMPACT_ATOMS: atom_id res chain seq x y z
N MET A 1 19.30 2.35 13.72
CA MET A 1 19.43 2.40 12.24
C MET A 1 18.59 1.28 11.62
N LYS A 2 17.51 1.57 10.89
CA LYS A 2 16.79 0.53 10.11
C LYS A 2 17.70 0.09 8.95
N ARG A 3 18.08 -1.19 8.88
CA ARG A 3 18.77 -1.78 7.72
C ARG A 3 17.91 -1.60 6.47
N LYS A 4 18.52 -1.32 5.32
CA LYS A 4 17.80 -1.24 4.04
C LYS A 4 17.16 -2.60 3.74
N TYR A 5 16.00 -2.62 3.06
CA TYR A 5 15.26 -3.85 2.72
C TYR A 5 16.18 -4.95 2.14
N ASP A 6 17.10 -4.53 1.27
CA ASP A 6 18.00 -5.40 0.52
C ASP A 6 19.13 -5.99 1.39
N GLN A 7 19.36 -5.45 2.61
CA GLN A 7 20.40 -5.90 3.55
C GLN A 7 19.88 -6.89 4.61
N LEU A 8 18.61 -7.27 4.54
CA LEU A 8 17.99 -8.18 5.51
C LEU A 8 18.19 -9.64 5.10
N THR A 9 18.37 -10.51 6.09
CA THR A 9 18.31 -11.96 5.92
C THR A 9 16.91 -12.40 5.52
N ASP A 10 16.77 -13.60 4.96
CA ASP A 10 15.46 -14.08 4.49
C ASP A 10 14.47 -14.31 5.64
N ILE A 11 14.97 -14.69 6.82
CA ILE A 11 14.18 -14.83 8.05
C ILE A 11 13.66 -13.46 8.52
N GLU A 12 14.50 -12.42 8.48
CA GLU A 12 14.09 -11.07 8.83
C GLU A 12 13.07 -10.51 7.82
N LYS A 13 13.26 -10.77 6.52
CA LYS A 13 12.32 -10.36 5.46
C LYS A 13 10.96 -11.01 5.63
N SER A 14 10.91 -12.33 5.88
CA SER A 14 9.67 -13.08 6.03
C SER A 14 8.90 -12.65 7.29
N THR A 15 9.60 -12.50 8.42
CA THR A 15 9.02 -12.04 9.68
C THR A 15 8.44 -10.63 9.53
N ARG A 16 9.20 -9.71 8.93
CA ARG A 16 8.73 -8.35 8.67
C ARG A 16 7.52 -8.34 7.74
N LEU A 17 7.55 -9.15 6.67
CA LEU A 17 6.44 -9.25 5.72
C LEU A 17 5.16 -9.71 6.41
N LYS A 18 5.25 -10.79 7.21
CA LYS A 18 4.13 -11.30 8.01
C LYS A 18 3.56 -10.22 8.93
N ASN A 19 4.41 -9.51 9.65
CA ASN A 19 3.95 -8.46 10.57
C ASN A 19 3.24 -7.32 9.84
N HIS A 20 3.75 -6.88 8.69
CA HIS A 20 3.04 -5.87 7.90
C HIS A 20 1.72 -6.40 7.36
N TYR A 21 1.64 -7.64 6.90
CA TYR A 21 0.37 -8.23 6.49
C TYR A 21 -0.65 -8.23 7.64
N ILE A 22 -0.25 -8.69 8.83
CA ILE A 22 -1.12 -8.71 10.01
C ILE A 22 -1.64 -7.30 10.33
N ILE A 23 -0.75 -6.30 10.33
CA ILE A 23 -1.13 -4.90 10.61
C ILE A 23 -2.13 -4.37 9.58
N HIS A 24 -1.91 -4.62 8.29
CA HIS A 24 -2.80 -4.11 7.24
C HIS A 24 -4.13 -4.86 7.21
N ILE A 25 -4.14 -6.17 7.45
CA ILE A 25 -5.35 -6.97 7.61
C ILE A 25 -6.16 -6.44 8.81
N ALA A 26 -5.51 -6.22 9.96
CA ALA A 26 -6.17 -5.67 11.14
C ALA A 26 -6.72 -4.26 10.87
N PHE A 27 -5.95 -3.41 10.18
CA PHE A 27 -6.39 -2.08 9.76
C PHE A 27 -7.63 -2.14 8.86
N TYR A 28 -7.66 -3.01 7.85
CA TYR A 28 -8.81 -3.16 6.96
C TYR A 28 -10.01 -3.79 7.67
N ALA A 29 -9.80 -4.78 8.54
CA ALA A 29 -10.86 -5.35 9.36
C ALA A 29 -11.51 -4.27 10.24
N PHE A 30 -10.69 -3.43 10.91
CA PHE A 30 -11.17 -2.29 11.68
C PHE A 30 -11.94 -1.30 10.80
N MET A 31 -11.35 -0.89 9.68
CA MET A 31 -11.91 0.10 8.77
C MET A 31 -13.26 -0.32 8.17
N PHE A 32 -13.41 -1.60 7.80
CA PHE A 32 -14.65 -2.09 7.20
C PHE A 32 -15.68 -2.61 8.19
N ASN A 33 -15.30 -2.99 9.41
CA ASN A 33 -16.24 -3.62 10.34
C ASN A 33 -16.56 -2.80 11.58
N LEU A 34 -15.65 -1.94 12.05
CA LEU A 34 -15.89 -1.11 13.23
C LEU A 34 -16.32 0.30 12.86
N LEU A 35 -15.67 0.87 11.83
CA LEU A 35 -15.93 2.24 11.37
C LEU A 35 -17.37 2.45 10.86
N PRO A 36 -17.98 1.53 10.08
CA PRO A 36 -19.36 1.70 9.63
C PRO A 36 -20.38 1.72 10.78
N ILE A 37 -20.13 0.98 11.87
CA ILE A 37 -20.98 1.00 13.07
C ILE A 37 -21.09 2.42 13.62
N VAL A 38 -19.95 3.12 13.72
CA VAL A 38 -19.91 4.50 14.22
C VAL A 38 -20.76 5.42 13.35
N PHE A 39 -20.61 5.33 12.02
CA PHE A 39 -21.36 6.19 11.09
C PHE A 39 -22.87 5.93 11.11
N ILE A 40 -23.26 4.66 11.21
CA ILE A 40 -24.68 4.27 11.32
C ILE A 40 -25.24 4.80 12.64
N SER A 41 -24.54 4.60 13.75
CA SER A 41 -24.99 5.07 15.07
C SER A 41 -25.10 6.61 15.16
N ALA A 42 -24.29 7.32 14.37
CA ALA A 42 -24.31 8.78 14.27
C ALA A 42 -25.28 9.31 13.20
N ASN A 43 -26.08 8.45 12.55
CA ASN A 43 -27.01 8.81 11.46
C ASN A 43 -26.33 9.56 10.28
N MET A 44 -25.08 9.22 9.95
CA MET A 44 -24.30 9.90 8.91
C MET A 44 -24.38 9.16 7.56
N SER A 45 -25.59 8.97 7.02
CA SER A 45 -25.83 8.21 5.78
C SER A 45 -25.04 8.72 4.57
N ASP A 46 -24.96 10.02 4.39
CA ASP A 46 -24.24 10.62 3.24
C ASP A 46 -22.72 10.43 3.36
N PHE A 47 -22.22 10.46 4.60
CA PHE A 47 -20.82 10.23 4.89
C PHE A 47 -20.40 8.78 4.61
N ILE A 48 -21.32 7.82 4.83
CA ILE A 48 -21.10 6.42 4.49
C ILE A 48 -20.85 6.26 2.99
N LEU A 49 -21.67 6.89 2.15
CA LEU A 49 -21.51 6.83 0.70
C LEU A 49 -20.18 7.47 0.28
N TYR A 50 -19.84 8.64 0.84
CA TYR A 50 -18.54 9.28 0.61
C TYR A 50 -17.37 8.35 0.97
N MET A 51 -17.45 7.65 2.11
CA MET A 51 -16.43 6.70 2.52
C MET A 51 -16.31 5.51 1.57
N LEU A 52 -17.43 4.98 1.06
CA LEU A 52 -17.40 3.88 0.09
C LEU A 52 -16.72 4.25 -1.22
N LEU A 53 -16.98 5.46 -1.74
CA LEU A 53 -16.51 5.89 -3.07
C LEU A 53 -15.13 6.54 -3.05
N LEU A 54 -14.76 7.24 -1.98
CA LEU A 54 -13.53 8.03 -1.94
C LEU A 54 -12.69 7.77 -0.70
N GLY A 55 -13.30 7.73 0.48
CA GLY A 55 -12.57 7.58 1.74
C GLY A 55 -11.78 6.27 1.83
N PHE A 56 -12.47 5.13 1.77
CA PHE A 56 -11.85 3.81 1.82
C PHE A 56 -10.89 3.57 0.65
N PRO A 57 -11.24 3.86 -0.62
CA PRO A 57 -10.28 3.79 -1.73
C PRO A 57 -8.99 4.57 -1.49
N ALA A 58 -9.08 5.81 -0.99
CA ALA A 58 -7.92 6.63 -0.70
C ALA A 58 -7.05 6.03 0.43
N LEU A 59 -7.67 5.55 1.51
CA LEU A 59 -6.96 4.89 2.61
C LEU A 59 -6.27 3.60 2.14
N ILE A 60 -6.94 2.79 1.33
CA ILE A 60 -6.38 1.57 0.74
C ILE A 60 -5.19 1.89 -0.17
N TYR A 61 -5.32 2.94 -0.99
CA TYR A 61 -4.25 3.41 -1.87
C TYR A 61 -3.01 3.84 -1.07
N VAL A 62 -3.18 4.69 -0.05
CA VAL A 62 -2.08 5.15 0.82
C VAL A 62 -1.44 3.98 1.57
N ALA A 63 -2.26 3.08 2.12
CA ALA A 63 -1.77 1.87 2.78
C ALA A 63 -0.96 0.97 1.81
N GLY A 64 -1.41 0.83 0.56
CA GLY A 64 -0.70 0.11 -0.49
C GLY A 64 0.67 0.72 -0.84
N ILE A 65 0.76 2.06 -0.89
CA ILE A 65 2.06 2.76 -1.07
C ILE A 65 2.99 2.42 0.09
N ILE A 66 2.52 2.61 1.32
CA ILE A 66 3.30 2.34 2.54
C ILE A 66 3.79 0.89 2.54
N PHE A 67 2.89 -0.06 2.29
CA PHE A 67 3.22 -1.47 2.25
C PHE A 67 4.31 -1.77 1.21
N ALA A 68 4.18 -1.25 -0.01
CA ALA A 68 5.16 -1.46 -1.08
C ALA A 68 6.53 -0.85 -0.74
N LEU A 69 6.58 0.34 -0.14
CA LEU A 69 7.82 0.98 0.31
C LEU A 69 8.61 0.10 1.31
N TYR A 70 7.92 -0.63 2.18
CA TYR A 70 8.55 -1.49 3.19
C TYR A 70 8.78 -2.94 2.73
N ASN A 71 7.99 -3.45 1.78
CA ASN A 71 7.95 -4.88 1.46
C ASN A 71 8.18 -5.23 -0.02
N ARG A 72 8.34 -4.22 -0.88
CA ARG A 72 8.27 -4.30 -2.35
C ARG A 72 6.86 -4.69 -2.82
N PHE A 73 6.67 -4.73 -4.13
CA PHE A 73 5.41 -5.10 -4.74
C PHE A 73 5.05 -6.57 -4.45
N LYS A 74 3.82 -6.82 -3.96
CA LYS A 74 3.29 -8.16 -3.66
C LYS A 74 1.82 -8.28 -4.09
N TRP A 75 1.55 -9.01 -5.18
CA TRP A 75 0.20 -9.16 -5.73
C TRP A 75 -0.85 -9.65 -4.72
N ILE A 76 -0.47 -10.56 -3.80
CA ILE A 76 -1.40 -11.10 -2.78
C ILE A 76 -2.01 -10.02 -1.88
N TYR A 77 -1.30 -8.90 -1.69
CA TYR A 77 -1.78 -7.78 -0.87
C TYR A 77 -3.08 -7.17 -1.40
N ILE A 78 -3.29 -7.20 -2.72
CA ILE A 78 -4.48 -6.65 -3.39
C ILE A 78 -5.74 -7.37 -2.91
N LEU A 79 -5.63 -8.65 -2.54
CA LEU A 79 -6.78 -9.45 -2.13
C LEU A 79 -7.31 -9.09 -0.74
N PHE A 80 -6.47 -8.52 0.15
CA PHE A 80 -6.90 -8.24 1.53
C PHE A 80 -8.07 -7.27 1.62
N PRO A 81 -8.00 -6.04 1.05
CA PRO A 81 -9.12 -5.12 1.14
C PRO A 81 -10.36 -5.66 0.41
N THR A 82 -10.18 -6.43 -0.67
CA THR A 82 -11.27 -7.03 -1.43
C THR A 82 -12.02 -8.08 -0.62
N VAL A 83 -11.30 -9.05 -0.02
CA VAL A 83 -11.92 -10.15 0.74
C VAL A 83 -12.51 -9.66 2.06
N LEU A 84 -11.82 -8.76 2.76
CA LEU A 84 -12.27 -8.24 4.06
C LEU A 84 -13.51 -7.34 3.95
N PHE A 85 -13.76 -6.76 2.78
CA PHE A 85 -14.95 -5.95 2.55
C PHE A 85 -16.22 -6.80 2.31
N ILE A 86 -16.11 -8.03 1.83
CA ILE A 86 -17.26 -8.91 1.56
C ILE A 86 -18.20 -9.03 2.77
N PRO A 87 -17.74 -9.43 3.98
CA PRO A 87 -18.63 -9.52 5.12
C PRO A 87 -19.26 -8.17 5.48
N ALA A 88 -18.49 -7.08 5.40
CA ALA A 88 -18.99 -5.73 5.68
C ALA A 88 -20.10 -5.31 4.69
N ALA A 89 -19.98 -5.65 3.41
CA ALA A 89 -21.00 -5.40 2.38
C ALA A 89 -22.37 -5.97 2.75
N PHE A 90 -22.41 -7.17 3.34
CA PHE A 90 -23.66 -7.82 3.75
C PHE A 90 -24.18 -7.37 5.11
N ILE A 91 -23.29 -6.99 6.04
CA ILE A 91 -23.68 -6.62 7.41
C ILE A 91 -24.15 -5.16 7.48
N TYR A 92 -23.44 -4.23 6.85
CA TYR A 92 -23.65 -2.78 7.02
C TYR A 92 -24.24 -2.10 5.79
N TYR A 93 -24.17 -2.74 4.64
CA TYR A 93 -24.54 -2.16 3.35
C TYR A 93 -25.55 -3.06 2.64
N ASN A 94 -25.62 -2.96 1.32
CA ASN A 94 -26.44 -3.82 0.47
C ASN A 94 -25.55 -4.71 -0.41
N TYR A 95 -26.14 -5.76 -1.00
CA TYR A 95 -25.40 -6.66 -1.89
C TYR A 95 -24.81 -5.93 -3.12
N THR A 96 -25.43 -4.83 -3.56
CA THR A 96 -24.93 -4.04 -4.70
C THR A 96 -23.60 -3.34 -4.39
N ALA A 97 -23.29 -3.12 -3.10
CA ALA A 97 -22.03 -2.54 -2.67
C ALA A 97 -20.81 -3.43 -3.00
N LEU A 98 -21.00 -4.72 -3.30
CA LEU A 98 -19.91 -5.58 -3.77
C LEU A 98 -19.21 -5.04 -5.03
N VAL A 99 -19.86 -4.17 -5.82
CA VAL A 99 -19.22 -3.50 -6.95
C VAL A 99 -17.98 -2.68 -6.54
N TYR A 100 -17.95 -2.14 -5.31
CA TYR A 100 -16.81 -1.37 -4.80
C TYR A 100 -15.57 -2.23 -4.52
N MET A 101 -15.70 -3.56 -4.49
CA MET A 101 -14.56 -4.48 -4.40
C MET A 101 -13.56 -4.28 -5.54
N VAL A 102 -14.06 -4.00 -6.75
CA VAL A 102 -13.22 -3.74 -7.93
C VAL A 102 -12.44 -2.44 -7.73
N LEU A 103 -13.10 -1.40 -7.21
CA LEU A 103 -12.46 -0.13 -6.89
C LEU A 103 -11.37 -0.33 -5.82
N TYR A 104 -11.64 -1.13 -4.78
CA TYR A 104 -10.68 -1.37 -3.70
C TYR A 104 -9.47 -2.18 -4.16
N ALA A 105 -9.69 -3.18 -5.03
CA ALA A 105 -8.60 -3.91 -5.67
C ALA A 105 -7.75 -2.97 -6.54
N ALA A 106 -8.39 -2.12 -7.36
CA ALA A 106 -7.70 -1.16 -8.21
C ALA A 106 -6.89 -0.15 -7.38
N SER A 107 -7.46 0.42 -6.31
CA SER A 107 -6.76 1.33 -5.40
C SER A 107 -5.55 0.66 -4.74
N ALA A 108 -5.69 -0.59 -4.27
CA ALA A 108 -4.58 -1.32 -3.68
C ALA A 108 -3.46 -1.58 -4.71
N ALA A 109 -3.82 -2.00 -5.92
CA ALA A 109 -2.87 -2.23 -7.01
C ALA A 109 -2.13 -0.95 -7.39
N LEU A 110 -2.85 0.16 -7.61
CA LEU A 110 -2.28 1.46 -7.93
C LEU A 110 -1.36 1.97 -6.81
N GLY A 111 -1.79 1.83 -5.55
CA GLY A 111 -0.98 2.23 -4.40
C GLY A 111 0.34 1.47 -4.36
N MET A 112 0.30 0.15 -4.56
CA MET A 112 1.52 -0.65 -4.62
C MET A 112 2.41 -0.31 -5.82
N LEU A 113 1.81 -0.07 -6.99
CA LEU A 113 2.56 0.33 -8.20
C LEU A 113 3.30 1.65 -7.95
N VAL A 114 2.60 2.65 -7.40
CA VAL A 114 3.20 3.95 -7.06
C VAL A 114 4.29 3.79 -6.01
N GLY A 115 4.05 3.01 -4.95
CA GLY A 115 5.07 2.70 -3.96
C GLY A 115 6.32 2.06 -4.59
N ASN A 116 6.13 1.12 -5.52
CA ASN A 116 7.26 0.49 -6.21
C ASN A 116 8.01 1.46 -7.14
N ILE A 117 7.29 2.33 -7.86
CA ILE A 117 7.88 3.39 -8.70
C ILE A 117 8.67 4.37 -7.83
N LEU A 118 8.15 4.78 -6.68
CA LEU A 118 8.88 5.65 -5.75
C LEU A 118 10.20 5.02 -5.33
N ILE A 119 10.21 3.74 -4.96
CA ILE A 119 11.47 3.06 -4.62
C ILE A 119 12.43 3.09 -5.81
N TRP A 120 11.95 2.82 -7.02
CA TRP A 120 12.78 2.87 -8.22
C TRP A 120 13.39 4.26 -8.46
N ILE A 121 12.60 5.32 -8.32
CA ILE A 121 13.07 6.72 -8.45
C ILE A 121 14.17 7.02 -7.40
N PHE A 122 13.94 6.66 -6.13
CA PHE A 122 14.91 6.96 -5.05
C PHE A 122 16.15 6.05 -5.06
N THR A 123 16.06 4.88 -5.70
CA THR A 123 17.20 3.94 -5.81
C THR A 123 17.99 4.10 -7.10
N LYS A 124 17.43 4.77 -8.13
CA LYS A 124 18.24 5.29 -9.24
C LYS A 124 19.22 6.32 -8.70
N LYS A 125 20.47 5.91 -8.52
CA LYS A 125 21.58 6.86 -8.40
C LYS A 125 21.54 7.73 -9.66
N PRO A 126 21.60 9.09 -9.56
CA PRO A 126 21.86 9.89 -10.74
C PRO A 126 23.16 9.36 -11.33
N ALA A 127 23.18 9.11 -12.64
CA ALA A 127 24.41 8.77 -13.33
C ALA A 127 25.37 9.94 -13.11
N VAL A 128 26.23 9.83 -12.09
CA VAL A 128 27.39 10.70 -11.95
C VAL A 128 28.16 10.50 -13.24
N SER A 129 28.14 11.53 -14.07
CA SER A 129 28.99 11.74 -15.24
C SER A 129 30.24 10.85 -15.21
N ALA A 130 30.19 9.74 -15.94
CA ALA A 130 31.32 8.83 -16.14
C ALA A 130 32.31 9.44 -17.16
N GLY A 131 32.62 10.73 -17.02
CA GLY A 131 33.31 11.51 -18.05
C GLY A 131 34.29 12.56 -17.56
N SER A 132 34.84 12.45 -16.34
CA SER A 132 35.83 13.44 -15.86
C SER A 132 37.09 12.86 -15.19
N SER A 133 37.22 11.55 -15.00
CA SER A 133 38.40 10.99 -14.31
C SER A 133 39.58 10.64 -15.22
N LYS A 134 39.47 10.80 -16.55
CA LYS A 134 40.56 10.40 -17.48
C LYS A 134 41.51 11.50 -17.96
N ILE A 135 41.36 12.78 -17.55
CA ILE A 135 42.20 13.86 -18.12
C ILE A 135 43.35 14.30 -17.20
N LYS A 136 43.41 13.92 -15.91
CA LYS A 136 44.48 14.38 -15.00
C LYS A 136 45.72 13.47 -14.89
N ALA A 137 45.72 12.28 -15.49
CA ALA A 137 46.85 11.36 -15.40
C ALA A 137 47.93 11.56 -16.50
N ASP A 138 47.65 12.36 -17.55
CA ASP A 138 48.53 12.46 -18.73
C ASP A 138 49.25 13.82 -18.89
N LYS A 139 49.20 14.69 -17.87
CA LYS A 139 49.97 15.96 -17.85
C LYS A 139 51.13 15.96 -16.86
N LYS A 140 51.72 14.80 -16.59
CA LYS A 140 53.01 14.66 -15.90
C LYS A 140 53.93 13.74 -16.68
N LYS A 141 54.36 14.20 -17.86
CA LYS A 141 55.64 13.82 -18.47
C LYS A 141 56.24 15.07 -19.10
#